data_AF-A0A521QE27-F1
#
_entry.id   AF-A0A521QE27-F1
#
_cell.length_a   1.000
_cell.length_b   1.000
_cell.length_c   1.000
_cell.angle_alpha   90.00
_cell.angle_beta   90.00
_cell.angle_gamma   90.00
#
_symmetry.space_group_name_H-M   'P 1'
#
loop_
_entity.id
_entity.type
_entity.pdbx_description
1 polymer ?
#
loop_
_entity_poly.entity_id
_entity_poly.type
_entity_poly.pdbx_seq_one_letter_code
_entity_poly.pdbx_strand_id
1 'polypeptide(L)'
;MQTILQYLKTHGESLDTEIAAAMGISLADARAQLAELAAQREIMVCHSTRYEKGEPIEAMKCRLAGFIPPAAPGRKSQLKIS
;
A
#
# COMPACT_ATOMS: atom_id res chain seq x y z
N MET A 1 -18.97 -5.20 -3.70
CA MET A 1 -18.14 -4.38 -2.80
C MET A 1 -16.83 -5.10 -2.60
N GLN A 2 -15.70 -4.47 -2.93
CA GLN A 2 -14.36 -4.96 -2.59
C GLN A 2 -13.98 -4.38 -1.23
N THR A 3 -13.41 -5.18 -0.32
CA THR A 3 -12.91 -4.68 0.96
C THR A 3 -11.47 -4.17 0.82
N ILE A 4 -11.02 -3.32 1.74
CA ILE A 4 -9.62 -2.84 1.78
C ILE A 4 -8.65 -4.02 1.85
N LEU A 5 -8.92 -5.05 2.66
CA LEU A 5 -8.08 -6.25 2.75
C LEU A 5 -8.00 -7.01 1.42
N GLN A 6 -9.14 -7.16 0.71
CA GLN A 6 -9.16 -7.81 -0.59
C GLN A 6 -8.39 -7.00 -1.63
N TYR A 7 -8.52 -5.67 -1.60
CA TYR A 7 -7.75 -4.76 -2.45
C TYR A 7 -6.24 -4.91 -2.20
N LEU A 8 -5.79 -4.82 -0.94
CA LEU A 8 -4.38 -4.99 -0.58
C LEU A 8 -3.83 -6.38 -0.92
N LYS A 9 -4.67 -7.43 -0.86
CA LYS A 9 -4.27 -8.78 -1.29
C LYS A 9 -3.96 -8.86 -2.78
N THR A 10 -4.72 -8.14 -3.59
CA THR A 10 -4.58 -8.15 -5.06
C THR A 10 -3.49 -7.19 -5.54
N HIS A 11 -3.38 -6.01 -4.92
CA HIS A 11 -2.50 -4.93 -5.37
C HIS A 11 -1.19 -4.82 -4.58
N GLY A 12 -1.10 -5.45 -3.42
CA GLY A 12 0.08 -5.40 -2.55
C GLY A 12 0.09 -4.14 -1.69
N GLU A 13 1.25 -3.48 -1.63
CA GLU A 13 1.38 -2.19 -0.95
C GLU A 13 0.67 -1.10 -1.77
N SER A 14 -0.15 -0.26 -1.12
CA SER A 14 -0.88 0.82 -1.78
C SER A 14 -1.02 2.05 -0.89
N LEU A 15 -1.21 3.21 -1.49
CA LEU A 15 -1.44 4.47 -0.78
C LEU A 15 -2.88 4.57 -0.27
N ASP A 16 -3.07 5.26 0.85
CA ASP A 16 -4.39 5.60 1.38
C ASP A 16 -5.27 6.34 0.36
N THR A 17 -4.68 7.19 -0.49
CA THR A 17 -5.38 7.86 -1.59
C THR A 17 -5.84 6.91 -2.69
N GLU A 18 -5.02 5.91 -3.05
CA GLU A 18 -5.36 4.87 -4.03
C GLU A 18 -6.47 3.96 -3.50
N ILE A 19 -6.38 3.60 -2.21
CA ILE A 19 -7.39 2.80 -1.51
C ILE A 19 -8.71 3.56 -1.44
N ALA A 20 -8.70 4.85 -1.06
CA ALA A 20 -9.90 5.68 -1.01
C ALA A 20 -10.59 5.76 -2.37
N ALA A 21 -9.81 5.99 -3.44
CA ALA A 21 -10.32 6.03 -4.81
C ALA A 21 -10.90 4.68 -5.25
N ALA A 22 -10.23 3.56 -4.95
CA ALA A 22 -10.69 2.22 -5.31
C ALA A 22 -11.97 1.81 -4.54
N MET A 23 -12.11 2.23 -3.29
CA MET A 23 -13.28 1.95 -2.46
C MET A 23 -14.45 2.90 -2.75
N GLY A 24 -14.21 4.03 -3.43
CA GLY A 24 -15.22 5.06 -3.69
C GLY A 24 -15.65 5.82 -2.44
N ILE A 25 -14.74 6.01 -1.49
CA ILE A 25 -14.98 6.68 -0.20
C ILE A 25 -14.09 7.90 -0.02
N SER A 26 -14.37 8.74 0.97
CA SER A 26 -13.49 9.86 1.29
C SER A 26 -12.15 9.38 1.86
N LEU A 27 -11.10 10.20 1.73
CA LEU A 27 -9.79 9.91 2.32
C LEU A 27 -9.86 9.78 3.85
N ALA A 28 -10.73 10.57 4.50
CA ALA A 28 -10.93 10.50 5.94
C ALA A 28 -11.55 9.15 6.36
N ASP A 29 -12.56 8.68 5.63
CA ASP A 29 -13.21 7.39 5.89
C ASP A 29 -12.24 6.22 5.63
N ALA A 30 -11.44 6.32 4.57
CA ALA A 30 -10.40 5.34 4.29
C ALA A 30 -9.38 5.26 5.43
N ARG A 31 -8.89 6.41 5.92
CA ARG A 31 -7.96 6.48 7.04
C ARG A 31 -8.56 5.94 8.34
N ALA A 32 -9.84 6.19 8.61
CA ALA A 32 -10.53 5.64 9.78
C ALA A 32 -10.59 4.10 9.73
N GLN A 33 -10.98 3.52 8.59
CA GLN A 33 -11.02 2.07 8.41
C GLN A 33 -9.62 1.45 8.46
N LEU A 34 -8.62 2.09 7.88
CA LEU A 34 -7.23 1.64 7.92
C LEU A 34 -6.67 1.66 9.35
N ALA A 35 -7.03 2.66 10.16
CA ALA A 35 -6.65 2.71 11.57
C ALA A 35 -7.27 1.56 12.38
N GLU A 36 -8.53 1.21 12.11
CA GLU A 36 -9.19 0.05 12.73
C GLU A 36 -8.49 -1.27 12.36
N LEU A 37 -8.21 -1.48 11.06
CA LEU A 37 -7.49 -2.66 10.58
C LEU A 37 -6.06 -2.75 11.14
N ALA A 38 -5.38 -1.62 11.29
CA ALA A 38 -4.05 -1.56 11.91
C ALA A 38 -4.11 -1.91 13.40
N ALA A 39 -5.13 -1.43 14.14
CA ALA A 39 -5.34 -1.79 15.53
C ALA A 39 -5.62 -3.30 15.71
N GLN A 40 -6.30 -3.91 14.74
CA GLN A 40 -6.54 -5.36 14.65
C GLN A 40 -5.31 -6.15 14.16
N ARG A 41 -4.23 -5.48 13.76
CA ARG A 41 -3.00 -6.09 13.20
C ARG A 41 -3.19 -6.82 11.87
N GLU A 42 -4.24 -6.49 11.13
CA GLU A 42 -4.52 -7.05 9.80
C GLU A 42 -3.64 -6.42 8.72
N ILE A 43 -3.23 -5.17 8.93
CA ILE A 43 -2.37 -4.41 8.01
C ILE A 43 -1.20 -3.77 8.74
N MET A 44 -0.13 -3.53 8.00
CA MET A 44 0.95 -2.64 8.41
C MET A 44 0.79 -1.29 7.71
N VAL A 45 0.98 -0.23 8.48
CA VAL A 45 0.85 1.16 8.05
C VAL A 45 2.19 1.86 8.21
N CYS A 46 2.64 2.57 7.17
CA CYS A 46 3.83 3.40 7.18
C CYS A 46 3.46 4.84 6.80
N HIS A 47 3.78 5.79 7.67
CA HIS A 47 3.62 7.21 7.39
C HIS A 47 4.84 7.69 6.61
N SER A 48 4.59 8.39 5.51
CA SER A 48 5.65 8.90 4.64
C SER A 48 5.34 10.34 4.24
N THR A 49 6.32 11.22 4.44
CA THR A 49 6.30 12.56 3.86
C THR A 49 6.96 12.50 2.49
N ARG A 50 6.20 12.77 1.44
CA ARG A 50 6.73 12.96 0.08
C ARG A 50 6.83 14.45 -0.21
N TYR A 51 7.92 14.88 -0.84
CA TYR A 51 8.00 16.25 -1.34
C TYR A 51 7.68 16.28 -2.83
N GLU A 52 6.65 17.02 -3.23
CA GLU A 52 6.33 17.27 -4.62
C GLU A 52 6.48 18.76 -4.91
N LYS A 53 7.40 19.10 -5.84
CA LYS A 53 7.76 20.50 -6.16
C LYS A 53 8.19 21.35 -4.95
N GLY A 54 8.73 20.71 -3.90
CA GLY A 54 9.17 21.37 -2.68
C GLY A 54 8.13 21.43 -1.57
N GLU A 55 6.87 21.08 -1.84
CA GLU A 55 5.80 21.03 -0.84
C GLU A 55 5.72 19.64 -0.19
N PRO A 56 5.64 19.56 1.15
CA PRO A 56 5.46 18.29 1.85
C PRO A 56 4.02 17.78 1.69
N ILE A 57 3.91 16.51 1.32
CA ILE A 57 2.66 15.76 1.19
C ILE A 57 2.74 14.57 2.13
N GLU A 58 1.91 14.58 3.16
CA GLU A 58 1.75 13.45 4.06
C GLU A 58 0.92 12.35 3.39
N ALA A 59 1.53 11.19 3.23
CA ALA A 59 0.93 10.02 2.60
C ALA A 59 1.07 8.80 3.52
N MET A 60 0.11 7.89 3.42
CA MET A 60 0.10 6.68 4.22
C MET A 60 0.16 5.45 3.30
N LYS A 61 1.20 4.63 3.48
CA LYS A 61 1.37 3.37 2.76
C LYS A 61 0.84 2.21 3.60
N CYS A 62 0.03 1.37 2.98
CA CYS A 62 -0.64 0.25 3.62
C CYS A 62 -0.30 -1.04 2.90
N ARG A 63 -0.01 -2.11 3.66
CA ARG A 63 0.14 -3.47 3.13
C ARG A 63 -0.45 -4.48 4.10
N LEU A 64 -0.82 -5.66 3.61
CA LEU A 64 -1.23 -6.77 4.49
C LEU A 64 -0.12 -7.16 5.47
N ALA A 65 -0.51 -7.39 6.73
CA ALA A 65 0.38 -7.94 7.74
C ALA A 65 0.70 -9.40 7.42
N GLY A 66 1.96 -9.80 7.62
CA GLY A 66 2.40 -11.18 7.34
C GLY A 66 2.39 -11.60 5.86
N PHE A 67 1.99 -10.72 4.93
CA PHE A 67 2.01 -11.04 3.51
C PHE A 67 3.45 -11.05 2.98
N ILE A 68 3.87 -12.21 2.51
CA ILE A 68 5.14 -12.41 1.80
C ILE A 68 4.83 -12.28 0.30
N PRO A 69 5.34 -11.23 -0.38
CA PRO A 69 5.12 -11.10 -1.81
C PRO A 69 5.68 -12.30 -2.56
N PRO A 70 5.06 -12.74 -3.66
CA PRO A 70 5.61 -13.78 -4.50
C PRO A 70 7.01 -13.37 -4.97
N ALA A 71 7.90 -14.36 -5.15
CA ALA A 71 9.24 -14.09 -5.67
C ALA A 71 9.13 -13.27 -6.96
N ALA A 72 9.73 -12.08 -6.95
CA ALA A 72 9.75 -11.25 -8.15
C ALA A 72 10.32 -12.09 -9.31
N PRO A 73 9.77 -11.98 -10.54
CA PRO A 73 10.35 -12.64 -11.70
C PRO A 73 11.82 -12.25 -11.77
N GLY A 74 12.70 -13.21 -11.47
CA GLY A 74 14.11 -12.91 -11.26
C GLY A 74 14.69 -12.21 -12.49
N ARG A 75 15.51 -11.18 -12.28
CA ARG A 75 16.33 -10.60 -13.34
C ARG A 75 17.17 -11.72 -13.92
N LYS A 76 16.88 -12.16 -15.16
CA LYS A 76 17.83 -12.97 -15.93
C LYS A 76 19.11 -12.14 -16.02
N SER A 77 20.18 -12.57 -15.34
CA SER A 77 21.49 -11.96 -15.49
C SER A 77 21.89 -12.04 -16.97
N GLN A 78 22.15 -10.89 -17.61
CA GLN A 78 22.79 -10.85 -18.92
C GLN A 78 24.32 -10.76 -18.77
N LEU A 79 24.92 -11.44 -17.80
CA LEU A 79 26.39 -11.62 -17.83
C LEU A 79 26.74 -12.56 -18.99
N LYS A 80 27.01 -11.97 -20.16
CA LYS A 80 27.93 -12.56 -21.13
C LYS A 80 29.33 -12.19 -20.67
N ILE A 81 30.01 -13.13 -20.01
CA ILE A 81 31.45 -13.03 -19.81
C ILE A 81 32.06 -13.29 -21.20
N SER A 82 32.59 -12.24 -21.81
CA SER A 82 33.38 -12.26 -23.05
C SER A 82 34.80 -12.72 -22.78
#